data_AF-H1VXP9-F1
#
_entry.id   AF-H1VXP9-F1
#
_cell.length_a   1.000
_cell.length_b   1.000
_cell.length_c   1.000
_cell.angle_alpha   90.00
_cell.angle_beta   90.00
_cell.angle_gamma   90.00
#
_symmetry.space_group_name_H-M   'P 1'
#
loop_
_entity.id
_entity.type
_entity.pdbx_description
1 polymer ?
#
loop_
_entity_poly.entity_id
_entity_poly.type
_entity_poly.pdbx_seq_one_letter_code
_entity_poly.pdbx_strand_id
1 'polypeptide(L)'
;MSTETISFPGAKSPGITNATRHAWITSDDVEAAESSRRGPFEPHDDHDGDFVTTTEDRDLKRGLEQRHLSMLGIAGAIGTGLFLGLGGAIQTGGPLGALLGYATVGLIVCAVQFALGEVSALLPVTGSFVRHAEFLVDPAWGFAIGWNLVYGNILSIPSEITAICVLFEFWTDLNPSVFIVVFIVLTFVVGIAFIRVFGEVEFFFALLKILLVVFLIILGLVIDLGGVPGTPPNSGR
;
A
#
# COMPACT_ATOMS: atom_id res chain seq x y z
N MET A 1 54.38 57.98 41.25
CA MET A 1 53.15 58.78 41.41
C MET A 1 52.00 57.77 41.41
N SER A 2 51.80 57.06 42.52
CA SER A 2 50.90 57.41 43.65
C SER A 2 49.41 57.19 43.29
N THR A 3 48.86 56.07 43.79
CA THR A 3 47.53 55.84 44.43
C THR A 3 46.27 56.44 43.77
N GLU A 4 45.12 55.76 43.66
CA GLU A 4 44.32 55.18 44.76
C GLU A 4 43.36 54.07 44.29
N THR A 5 43.23 53.03 45.11
CA THR A 5 42.15 52.03 45.06
C THR A 5 41.11 52.35 46.15
N ILE A 6 39.84 52.43 45.74
CA ILE A 6 38.69 52.63 46.64
C ILE A 6 38.44 51.35 47.42
N SER A 7 38.47 51.45 48.76
CA SER A 7 38.17 50.37 49.71
C SER A 7 36.71 50.42 50.14
N PHE A 8 36.00 49.29 50.03
CA PHE A 8 34.70 49.09 50.67
C PHE A 8 34.85 48.20 51.91
N PRO A 9 34.30 48.58 53.07
CA PRO A 9 34.42 47.83 54.31
C PRO A 9 33.32 46.78 54.41
N GLY A 10 33.71 45.56 54.80
CA GLY A 10 32.81 44.59 55.40
C GLY A 10 32.52 43.35 54.55
N ALA A 11 33.38 42.34 54.68
CA ALA A 11 32.93 40.97 54.94
C ALA A 11 34.16 40.11 55.25
N LYS A 12 34.12 39.53 56.45
CA LYS A 12 35.11 38.66 57.07
C LYS A 12 35.43 37.48 56.15
N SER A 13 36.70 37.24 55.86
CA SER A 13 37.17 35.98 55.24
C SER A 13 37.10 34.84 56.28
N PRO A 14 36.37 33.75 56.02
CA PRO A 14 36.61 32.47 56.67
C PRO A 14 37.43 31.58 55.74
N GLY A 15 38.44 30.94 56.36
CA GLY A 15 39.47 30.14 55.73
C GLY A 15 39.03 29.18 54.64
N ILE A 16 39.87 29.10 53.61
CA ILE A 16 39.88 28.00 52.65
C ILE A 16 40.35 26.76 53.42
N THR A 17 39.41 25.93 53.85
CA THR A 17 39.70 24.54 54.24
C THR A 17 39.46 23.64 53.04
N ASN A 18 40.54 23.02 52.60
CA ASN A 18 40.61 21.99 51.58
C ASN A 18 39.86 20.73 52.06
N ALA A 19 38.62 20.54 51.65
CA ALA A 19 37.93 19.27 51.81
C ALA A 19 36.98 19.01 50.63
N THR A 20 37.20 17.86 49.99
CA THR A 20 36.26 17.10 49.14
C THR A 20 35.90 17.67 47.77
N ARG A 21 36.75 17.31 46.79
CA ARG A 21 36.33 16.86 45.45
C ARG A 21 35.18 15.86 45.61
N HIS A 22 33.99 16.16 45.11
CA HIS A 22 32.93 15.26 44.62
C HIS A 22 31.65 16.10 44.46
N ALA A 23 31.49 16.79 43.32
CA ALA A 23 30.26 17.48 42.97
C ALA A 23 29.78 16.90 41.62
N TRP A 24 29.07 15.79 41.71
CA TRP A 24 28.31 15.25 40.60
C TRP A 24 27.03 16.10 40.45
N ILE A 25 26.70 16.47 39.22
CA ILE A 25 25.40 17.05 38.87
C ILE A 25 24.32 16.13 39.45
N THR A 26 23.49 16.65 40.36
CA THR A 26 22.40 15.86 40.93
C THR A 26 21.21 15.83 39.97
N SER A 27 20.42 14.75 40.01
CA SER A 27 19.20 14.59 39.20
C SER A 27 18.27 15.79 39.33
N ASP A 28 18.24 16.38 40.53
CA ASP A 28 17.36 17.48 40.88
C ASP A 28 17.76 18.79 40.16
N ASP A 29 19.05 18.95 39.84
CA ASP A 29 19.57 20.09 39.04
C ASP A 29 19.20 19.96 37.56
N VAL A 30 19.09 18.73 37.06
CA VAL A 30 18.68 18.43 35.68
C VAL A 30 17.17 18.62 35.51
N GLU A 31 16.39 18.18 36.50
CA GLU A 31 14.93 18.29 36.50
C GLU A 31 14.45 19.74 36.68
N ALA A 32 15.18 20.55 37.47
CA ALA A 32 14.96 21.98 37.58
C ALA A 32 15.26 22.74 36.27
N ALA A 33 16.23 22.28 35.47
CA ALA A 33 16.56 22.87 34.17
C ALA A 33 15.56 22.48 33.07
N GLU A 34 14.91 21.32 33.19
CA GLU A 34 13.88 20.84 32.27
C GLU A 34 12.52 21.50 32.50
N SER A 35 12.14 21.75 33.76
CA SER A 35 10.89 22.45 34.09
C SER A 35 10.88 23.92 33.64
N SER A 36 12.04 24.57 33.61
CA SER A 36 12.21 25.97 33.17
C SER A 36 12.17 26.15 31.64
N ARG A 37 12.23 25.08 30.83
CA ARG A 37 12.18 25.16 29.36
C ARG A 37 10.76 25.09 28.78
N ARG A 38 9.74 24.83 29.60
CA ARG A 38 8.34 24.79 29.17
C ARG A 38 7.77 26.20 29.15
N GLY A 39 7.88 26.88 28.00
CA GLY A 39 7.22 28.17 27.77
C GLY A 39 5.69 28.01 27.65
N PRO A 40 4.90 29.10 27.77
CA PRO A 40 3.43 29.06 27.86
C PRO A 40 2.67 28.72 26.57
N PHE A 41 3.33 28.19 25.54
CA PHE A 41 2.68 27.79 24.29
C PHE A 41 2.74 26.28 24.18
N GLU A 42 1.92 25.60 25.01
CA GLU A 42 1.41 24.31 24.61
C GLU A 42 0.44 24.57 23.44
N PRO A 43 0.62 23.94 22.26
CA PRO A 43 -0.45 23.92 21.29
C PRO A 43 -1.63 23.25 21.98
N HIS A 44 -2.76 23.95 22.08
CA HIS A 44 -4.00 23.33 22.47
C HIS A 44 -4.38 22.38 21.32
N ASP A 45 -3.95 21.13 21.43
CA ASP A 45 -4.37 20.06 20.53
C ASP A 45 -5.83 19.75 20.84
N ASP A 46 -6.73 20.53 20.25
CA ASP A 46 -8.17 20.23 20.18
C ASP A 46 -8.49 19.10 19.20
N HIS A 47 -7.48 18.38 18.70
CA HIS A 47 -7.65 17.14 17.97
C HIS A 47 -7.76 15.95 18.92
N ASP A 48 -8.84 15.93 19.69
CA ASP A 48 -9.29 14.80 20.54
C ASP A 48 -9.76 13.58 19.69
N GLY A 49 -9.21 13.42 18.48
CA GLY A 49 -9.60 12.45 17.47
C GLY A 49 -8.46 11.69 16.81
N ASP A 50 -7.20 11.85 17.25
CA ASP A 50 -6.06 11.18 16.60
C ASP A 50 -5.16 10.38 17.56
N PHE A 51 -5.77 9.48 18.32
CA PHE A 51 -5.06 8.43 19.08
C PHE A 51 -4.34 7.39 18.19
N VAL A 52 -4.56 7.43 16.86
CA VAL A 52 -4.12 6.39 15.92
C VAL A 52 -2.75 6.73 15.31
N THR A 53 -2.48 7.99 14.95
CA THR A 53 -1.22 8.35 14.25
C THR A 53 0.03 8.27 15.12
N THR A 54 -0.04 8.54 16.43
CA THR A 54 1.13 8.49 17.32
C THR A 54 1.51 7.07 17.76
N THR A 55 0.62 6.09 17.56
CA THR A 55 0.83 4.69 17.99
C THR A 55 1.27 3.77 16.84
N GLU A 56 1.01 4.13 15.57
CA GLU A 56 1.30 3.28 14.41
C GLU A 56 2.79 3.13 14.05
N ASP A 57 3.65 4.09 14.44
CA ASP A 57 5.09 4.04 14.14
C ASP A 57 5.85 2.93 14.89
N ARG A 58 5.20 2.20 15.81
CA ARG A 58 5.93 1.35 16.77
C ARG A 58 5.86 -0.17 16.60
N ASP A 59 5.01 -0.78 15.76
CA ASP A 59 5.02 -2.26 15.74
C ASP A 59 4.45 -3.01 14.51
N LEU A 60 4.37 -2.38 13.33
CA LEU A 60 4.04 -3.14 12.11
C LEU A 60 5.30 -3.78 11.52
N LYS A 61 5.56 -5.03 11.90
CA LYS A 61 6.57 -5.86 11.22
C LYS A 61 6.22 -5.99 9.74
N ARG A 62 6.96 -5.29 8.87
CA ARG A 62 6.91 -5.50 7.41
C ARG A 62 7.26 -6.97 7.13
N GLY A 63 6.23 -7.78 6.88
CA GLY A 63 6.38 -9.23 6.63
C GLY A 63 6.79 -9.58 5.19
N LEU A 64 6.76 -8.61 4.27
CA LEU A 64 7.02 -8.79 2.84
C LEU A 64 8.09 -7.82 2.34
N GLU A 65 9.05 -8.35 1.58
CA GLU A 65 10.07 -7.55 0.90
C GLU A 65 9.40 -6.63 -0.13
N GLN A 66 9.91 -5.40 -0.27
CA GLN A 66 9.33 -4.37 -1.17
C GLN A 66 9.21 -4.85 -2.63
N ARG A 67 10.08 -5.77 -3.06
CA ARG A 67 10.05 -6.40 -4.38
C ARG A 67 8.85 -7.32 -4.60
N HIS A 68 8.41 -8.05 -3.56
CA HIS A 68 7.24 -8.91 -3.66
C HIS A 68 5.96 -8.07 -3.75
N LEU A 69 5.91 -6.98 -2.98
CA LEU A 69 4.76 -6.09 -2.95
C LEU A 69 4.56 -5.34 -4.28
N SER A 70 5.65 -4.92 -4.93
CA SER A 70 5.56 -4.28 -6.25
C SER A 70 5.17 -5.26 -7.35
N MET A 71 5.68 -6.49 -7.33
CA MET A 71 5.24 -7.53 -8.27
C MET A 71 3.75 -7.87 -8.05
N LEU A 72 3.32 -7.98 -6.80
CA LEU A 72 1.92 -8.23 -6.46
C LEU A 72 1.02 -7.11 -7.00
N GLY A 73 1.43 -5.84 -6.87
CA GLY A 73 0.69 -4.71 -7.43
C GLY A 73 0.52 -4.79 -8.94
N ILE A 74 1.56 -5.18 -9.68
CA ILE A 74 1.50 -5.35 -11.15
C ILE A 74 0.58 -6.52 -11.52
N ALA A 75 0.72 -7.66 -10.85
CA ALA A 75 -0.10 -8.84 -11.14
C ALA A 75 -1.57 -8.65 -10.74
N GLY A 76 -1.84 -7.90 -9.66
CA GLY A 76 -3.17 -7.47 -9.26
C GLY A 76 -3.82 -6.56 -10.32
N ALA A 77 -3.05 -5.64 -10.91
CA ALA A 77 -3.54 -4.76 -11.97
C ALA A 77 -3.88 -5.50 -13.28
N ILE A 78 -3.13 -6.54 -13.63
CA ILE A 78 -3.44 -7.38 -14.81
C ILE A 78 -4.70 -8.22 -14.56
N GLY A 79 -4.83 -8.80 -13.36
CA GLY A 79 -6.04 -9.45 -12.88
C GLY A 79 -6.51 -10.65 -13.71
N THR A 80 -7.58 -11.30 -13.25
CA THR A 80 -8.31 -12.34 -14.00
C THR A 80 -9.27 -11.73 -15.04
N GLY A 81 -9.70 -10.49 -14.82
CA GLY A 81 -10.60 -9.75 -15.71
C GLY A 81 -10.03 -9.55 -17.12
N LEU A 82 -8.71 -9.44 -17.27
CA LEU A 82 -8.07 -9.37 -18.58
C LEU A 82 -8.21 -10.68 -19.37
N PHE A 83 -8.25 -11.85 -18.72
CA PHE A 83 -8.36 -13.12 -19.46
C PHE A 83 -9.80 -13.53 -19.73
N LEU A 84 -10.71 -13.33 -18.76
CA LEU A 84 -12.12 -13.70 -18.94
C LEU A 84 -12.94 -12.63 -19.66
N GLY A 85 -12.67 -11.34 -19.43
CA GLY A 85 -13.46 -10.24 -19.97
C GLY A 85 -13.00 -9.76 -21.35
N LEU A 86 -11.70 -9.83 -21.64
CA LEU A 86 -11.14 -9.25 -22.87
C LEU A 86 -11.69 -9.91 -24.14
N GLY A 87 -11.89 -11.22 -24.13
CA GLY A 87 -12.47 -11.95 -25.27
C GLY A 87 -13.86 -11.42 -25.65
N GLY A 88 -14.75 -11.26 -24.66
CA GLY A 88 -16.08 -10.69 -24.87
C GLY A 88 -16.02 -9.20 -25.28
N ALA A 89 -15.11 -8.42 -24.71
CA ALA A 89 -14.93 -7.02 -25.07
C ALA A 89 -14.48 -6.84 -26.53
N ILE A 90 -13.57 -7.69 -27.01
CA ILE A 90 -13.12 -7.67 -28.41
C ILE A 90 -14.22 -8.16 -29.35
N GLN A 91 -14.96 -9.21 -28.97
CA GLN A 91 -16.08 -9.72 -29.78
C GLN A 91 -17.19 -8.69 -29.97
N THR A 92 -17.49 -7.90 -28.94
CA THR A 92 -18.58 -6.91 -28.96
C THR A 92 -18.15 -5.54 -29.51
N GLY A 93 -16.96 -5.05 -29.14
CA GLY A 93 -16.46 -3.73 -29.54
C GLY A 93 -15.58 -3.70 -30.79
N GLY A 94 -15.18 -4.87 -31.31
CA GLY A 94 -14.18 -4.99 -32.36
C GLY A 94 -12.76 -4.59 -31.90
N PRO A 95 -11.71 -4.87 -32.70
CA PRO A 95 -10.32 -4.66 -32.28
C PRO A 95 -10.00 -3.17 -31.97
N LEU A 96 -10.52 -2.27 -32.80
CA LEU A 96 -10.31 -0.83 -32.64
C LEU A 96 -11.09 -0.28 -31.44
N GLY A 97 -12.34 -0.74 -31.24
CA GLY A 97 -13.16 -0.30 -30.11
C GLY A 97 -12.62 -0.79 -28.77
N ALA A 98 -12.12 -2.02 -28.71
CA ALA A 98 -11.44 -2.54 -27.52
C ALA A 98 -10.17 -1.73 -27.18
N LEU A 99 -9.35 -1.38 -28.17
CA LEU A 99 -8.13 -0.59 -27.96
C LEU A 99 -8.44 0.82 -27.48
N LEU A 100 -9.41 1.50 -28.09
CA LEU A 100 -9.83 2.84 -27.65
C LEU A 100 -10.44 2.80 -26.25
N GLY A 101 -11.27 1.81 -25.94
CA GLY A 101 -11.85 1.62 -24.60
C GLY A 101 -10.77 1.45 -23.52
N TYR A 102 -9.80 0.58 -23.76
CA TYR A 102 -8.66 0.40 -22.85
C TYR A 102 -7.80 1.66 -22.72
N ALA A 103 -7.56 2.38 -23.83
CA ALA A 103 -6.79 3.63 -23.80
C ALA A 103 -7.49 4.74 -23.01
N THR A 104 -8.81 4.90 -23.18
CA THR A 104 -9.59 5.91 -22.45
C THR A 104 -9.65 5.60 -20.94
N VAL A 105 -10.00 4.38 -20.56
CA VAL A 105 -10.04 3.98 -19.15
C VAL A 105 -8.64 4.04 -18.53
N GLY A 106 -7.62 3.58 -19.27
CA GLY A 106 -6.23 3.65 -18.84
C GLY A 106 -5.75 5.08 -18.57
N LEU A 107 -6.13 6.05 -19.40
CA LEU A 107 -5.80 7.46 -19.18
C LEU A 107 -6.44 8.01 -17.90
N ILE A 108 -7.72 7.69 -17.66
CA ILE A 108 -8.44 8.10 -16.45
C ILE A 108 -7.76 7.52 -15.20
N VAL A 109 -7.47 6.22 -15.20
CA VAL A 109 -6.81 5.54 -14.08
C VAL A 109 -5.40 6.08 -13.87
N CYS A 110 -4.67 6.37 -14.94
CA CYS A 110 -3.32 6.96 -14.87
C CYS A 110 -3.34 8.35 -14.20
N ALA A 111 -4.29 9.22 -14.58
CA ALA A 111 -4.46 10.53 -13.96
C ALA A 111 -4.80 10.41 -12.46
N VAL A 112 -5.68 9.47 -12.09
CA VAL A 112 -6.01 9.18 -10.69
C VAL A 112 -4.78 8.70 -9.91
N GLN A 113 -3.99 7.79 -10.50
CA GLN A 113 -2.81 7.25 -9.83
C GLN A 113 -1.71 8.29 -9.65
N PHE A 114 -1.54 9.23 -10.59
CA PHE A 114 -0.63 10.37 -10.43
C PHE A 114 -1.08 11.29 -9.30
N ALA A 115 -2.36 11.66 -9.24
CA ALA A 115 -2.89 12.50 -8.17
C ALA A 115 -2.74 11.82 -6.79
N LEU A 116 -3.05 10.53 -6.69
CA LEU A 116 -2.84 9.74 -5.47
C LEU A 116 -1.35 9.67 -5.08
N GLY A 117 -0.45 9.59 -6.07
CA GLY A 117 0.99 9.60 -5.86
C GLY A 117 1.50 10.92 -5.27
N GLU A 118 1.05 12.06 -5.80
CA GLU A 118 1.40 13.38 -5.26
C GLU A 118 0.87 13.56 -3.84
N VAL A 119 -0.37 13.16 -3.59
CA VAL A 119 -1.00 13.21 -2.27
C VAL A 119 -0.25 12.33 -1.26
N SER A 120 0.18 11.13 -1.67
CA SER A 120 0.96 10.23 -0.81
C SER A 120 2.37 10.75 -0.52
N ALA A 121 2.95 11.55 -1.42
CA ALA A 121 4.25 12.18 -1.21
C ALA A 121 4.18 13.39 -0.28
N LEU A 122 3.06 14.13 -0.30
CA LEU A 122 2.82 15.30 0.56
C LEU A 122 2.39 14.92 1.98
N LEU A 123 1.57 13.86 2.12
CA LEU A 123 1.03 13.40 3.41
C LEU A 123 1.32 11.90 3.57
N PRO A 124 2.53 11.50 4.00
CA PRO A 124 2.88 10.09 4.17
C PRO A 124 2.24 9.51 5.44
N VAL A 125 0.93 9.29 5.40
CA VAL A 125 0.15 8.69 6.50
C VAL A 125 0.07 7.17 6.33
N THR A 126 0.28 6.44 7.42
CA THR A 126 0.00 5.01 7.49
C THR A 126 -1.52 4.81 7.41
N GLY A 127 -2.00 3.94 6.51
CA GLY A 127 -3.45 3.74 6.30
C GLY A 127 -3.98 3.87 4.86
N SER A 128 -3.11 4.03 3.86
CA SER A 128 -3.49 4.07 2.43
C SER A 128 -4.37 5.29 2.06
N PHE A 129 -4.88 5.34 0.83
CA PHE A 129 -5.68 6.45 0.29
C PHE A 129 -6.98 6.73 1.07
N VAL A 130 -7.47 5.77 1.87
CA VAL A 130 -8.63 5.95 2.76
C VAL A 130 -8.34 7.03 3.80
N ARG A 131 -7.14 6.99 4.41
CA ARG A 131 -6.71 7.98 5.39
C ARG A 131 -6.46 9.35 4.75
N HIS A 132 -5.95 9.37 3.52
CA HIS A 132 -5.82 10.61 2.75
C HIS A 132 -7.18 11.27 2.49
N ALA A 133 -8.21 10.48 2.22
CA ALA A 133 -9.56 10.99 1.98
C ALA A 133 -10.22 11.53 3.27
N GLU A 134 -9.95 10.92 4.42
CA GLU A 134 -10.37 11.41 5.73
C GLU A 134 -9.76 12.77 6.08
N PHE A 135 -8.46 12.96 5.78
CA PHE A 135 -7.77 14.23 6.05
C PHE A 135 -8.11 15.34 5.04
N LEU A 136 -8.28 15.01 3.75
CA LEU A 136 -8.45 16.02 2.69
C LEU A 136 -9.90 16.40 2.40
N VAL A 137 -10.87 15.53 2.70
CA VAL A 137 -12.28 15.75 2.37
C VAL A 137 -13.11 15.89 3.64
N ASP A 138 -13.37 14.76 4.30
CA ASP A 138 -14.16 14.69 5.52
C ASP A 138 -14.02 13.28 6.14
N PRO A 139 -14.05 13.13 7.46
CA PRO A 139 -14.04 11.81 8.11
C PRO A 139 -15.16 10.87 7.67
N ALA A 140 -16.36 11.39 7.39
CA ALA A 140 -17.47 10.57 6.88
C ALA A 140 -17.20 10.02 5.47
N TRP A 141 -16.45 10.77 4.65
CA TRP A 141 -16.06 10.34 3.31
C TRP A 141 -14.98 9.26 3.35
N GLY A 142 -14.00 9.40 4.25
CA GLY A 142 -13.03 8.35 4.56
C GLY A 142 -13.70 7.05 5.00
N PHE A 143 -14.68 7.12 5.90
CA PHE A 143 -15.46 5.96 6.32
C PHE A 143 -16.23 5.29 5.18
N ALA A 144 -16.88 6.08 4.31
CA ALA A 144 -17.61 5.56 3.16
C ALA A 144 -16.69 4.84 2.16
N ILE A 145 -15.54 5.43 1.84
CA ILE A 145 -14.51 4.79 0.99
C ILE A 145 -14.00 3.50 1.63
N GLY A 146 -13.72 3.51 2.94
CA GLY A 146 -13.27 2.34 3.68
C GLY A 146 -14.23 1.17 3.54
N TRP A 147 -15.54 1.41 3.72
CA TRP A 147 -16.56 0.38 3.49
C TRP A 147 -16.66 -0.08 2.04
N ASN A 148 -16.56 0.84 1.08
CA ASN A 148 -16.57 0.48 -0.34
C ASN A 148 -15.39 -0.46 -0.69
N LEU A 149 -14.22 -0.24 -0.09
CA LEU A 149 -13.07 -1.12 -0.26
C LEU A 149 -13.30 -2.49 0.35
N VAL A 150 -13.87 -2.55 1.56
CA VAL A 150 -14.18 -3.82 2.22
C VAL A 150 -15.14 -4.63 1.36
N TYR A 151 -16.21 -4.02 0.86
CA TYR A 151 -17.14 -4.70 -0.05
C TYR A 151 -16.48 -5.13 -1.36
N GLY A 152 -15.66 -4.27 -1.97
CA GLY A 152 -14.90 -4.61 -3.18
C GLY A 152 -14.02 -5.84 -2.97
N ASN A 153 -13.28 -5.88 -1.86
CA ASN A 153 -12.39 -7.00 -1.54
C ASN A 153 -13.15 -8.29 -1.22
N ILE A 154 -14.26 -8.22 -0.49
CA ILE A 154 -15.10 -9.39 -0.18
C ILE A 154 -15.74 -9.95 -1.46
N LEU A 155 -16.16 -9.10 -2.39
CA LEU A 155 -16.76 -9.51 -3.67
C LEU A 155 -15.71 -9.99 -4.69
N SER A 156 -14.44 -9.64 -4.53
CA SER A 156 -13.37 -10.12 -5.41
C SER A 156 -13.22 -11.64 -5.33
N ILE A 157 -13.22 -12.21 -4.12
CA ILE A 157 -13.03 -13.66 -3.91
C ILE A 157 -14.06 -14.51 -4.68
N PRO A 158 -15.39 -14.30 -4.53
CA PRO A 158 -16.37 -15.07 -5.30
C PRO A 158 -16.26 -14.78 -6.81
N SER A 159 -15.87 -13.57 -7.23
CA SER A 159 -15.66 -13.26 -8.65
C SER A 159 -14.52 -14.06 -9.28
N GLU A 160 -13.49 -14.39 -8.50
CA GLU A 160 -12.39 -15.24 -8.94
C GLU A 160 -12.78 -16.72 -8.99
N ILE A 161 -13.62 -17.17 -8.05
CA ILE A 161 -14.14 -18.54 -8.03
C ILE A 161 -15.08 -18.78 -9.23
N THR A 162 -15.96 -17.83 -9.56
CA THR A 162 -16.83 -17.94 -10.74
C THR A 162 -16.03 -17.98 -12.04
N ALA A 163 -14.96 -17.18 -12.12
CA ALA A 163 -14.02 -17.21 -13.23
C ALA A 163 -13.37 -18.59 -13.43
N ILE A 164 -12.94 -19.24 -12.35
CA ILE A 164 -12.39 -20.60 -12.41
C ILE A 164 -13.45 -21.60 -12.89
N CYS A 165 -14.71 -21.46 -12.46
CA CYS A 165 -15.78 -22.36 -12.87
C CYS A 165 -16.04 -22.30 -14.38
N VAL A 166 -16.11 -21.10 -14.95
CA VAL A 166 -16.24 -20.89 -16.40
C VAL A 166 -15.06 -21.49 -17.17
N LEU A 167 -13.85 -21.38 -16.61
CA LEU A 167 -12.66 -21.98 -17.22
C LEU A 167 -12.73 -23.51 -17.26
N PHE A 168 -13.16 -24.16 -16.17
CA PHE A 168 -13.27 -25.63 -16.12
C PHE A 168 -14.43 -26.14 -16.98
N GLU A 169 -15.54 -25.41 -17.07
CA GLU A 169 -16.66 -25.73 -17.95
C GLU A 169 -16.25 -25.80 -19.42
N PHE A 170 -15.21 -25.06 -19.84
CA PHE A 170 -14.67 -25.18 -21.20
C PHE A 170 -13.97 -26.53 -21.48
N TRP A 171 -13.39 -27.18 -20.46
CA TRP A 171 -12.59 -28.40 -20.64
C TRP A 171 -13.28 -29.68 -20.15
N THR A 172 -14.33 -29.57 -19.32
CA THR A 172 -15.00 -30.73 -18.74
C THR A 172 -16.52 -30.51 -18.62
N ASP A 173 -17.30 -31.56 -18.88
CA ASP A 173 -18.76 -31.56 -18.76
C ASP A 173 -19.25 -31.86 -17.32
N LEU A 174 -18.34 -31.86 -16.34
CA LEU A 174 -18.69 -32.08 -14.93
C LEU A 174 -19.47 -30.89 -14.36
N ASN A 175 -20.34 -31.18 -13.39
CA ASN A 175 -21.21 -30.16 -12.81
C ASN A 175 -20.38 -29.04 -12.14
N PRO A 176 -20.56 -27.75 -12.53
CA PRO A 176 -19.80 -26.62 -12.00
C PRO A 176 -19.85 -26.47 -10.48
N SER A 177 -20.95 -26.93 -9.85
CA SER A 177 -21.13 -26.82 -8.39
C SER A 177 -20.07 -27.56 -7.59
N VAL A 178 -19.48 -28.63 -8.13
CA VAL A 178 -18.41 -29.39 -7.45
C VAL A 178 -17.14 -28.54 -7.35
N PHE A 179 -16.78 -27.84 -8.43
CA PHE A 179 -15.61 -26.96 -8.46
C PHE A 179 -15.76 -25.78 -7.51
N ILE A 180 -16.95 -25.15 -7.46
CA ILE A 180 -17.25 -24.06 -6.52
C ILE A 180 -16.95 -24.49 -5.08
N VAL A 181 -17.47 -25.63 -4.64
CA VAL A 181 -17.28 -26.12 -3.27
C VAL A 181 -15.80 -26.42 -2.98
N VAL A 182 -15.09 -27.06 -3.93
CA VAL A 182 -13.66 -27.37 -3.78
C VAL A 182 -12.81 -26.11 -3.67
N PHE A 183 -13.03 -25.11 -4.54
CA PHE A 183 -12.25 -23.87 -4.52
C PHE A 183 -12.59 -22.98 -3.32
N ILE A 184 -13.84 -22.96 -2.84
CA ILE A 184 -14.19 -22.28 -1.58
C ILE A 184 -13.42 -22.89 -0.40
N VAL A 185 -13.41 -24.23 -0.29
CA VAL A 185 -12.69 -24.92 0.78
C VAL A 185 -11.18 -24.68 0.66
N LEU A 186 -10.64 -24.72 -0.56
CA LEU A 186 -9.22 -24.43 -0.82
C LEU A 186 -8.84 -23.01 -0.39
N THR A 187 -9.61 -22.01 -0.80
CA THR A 187 -9.38 -20.61 -0.42
C THR A 187 -9.48 -20.41 1.09
N PHE A 188 -10.43 -21.09 1.76
CA PHE A 188 -10.54 -21.06 3.21
C PHE A 188 -9.31 -21.68 3.90
N VAL A 189 -8.81 -22.82 3.41
CA VAL A 189 -7.61 -23.47 3.94
C VAL A 189 -6.37 -22.59 3.77
N VAL A 190 -6.22 -21.95 2.60
CA VAL A 190 -5.13 -21.00 2.35
C VAL A 190 -5.27 -19.76 3.24
N GLY A 191 -6.50 -19.29 3.50
CA GLY A 191 -6.76 -18.16 4.40
C GLY A 191 -6.34 -18.40 5.85
N ILE A 192 -6.23 -19.67 6.28
CA ILE A 192 -5.75 -20.05 7.62
C ILE A 192 -4.22 -20.26 7.62
N ALA A 193 -3.59 -20.41 6.46
CA ALA A 193 -2.15 -20.59 6.34
C ALA A 193 -1.38 -19.33 6.79
N PHE A 194 -0.15 -19.52 7.28
CA PHE A 194 0.68 -18.43 7.78
C PHE A 194 0.95 -17.39 6.68
N ILE A 195 0.76 -16.09 7.00
CA ILE A 195 0.91 -14.92 6.09
C ILE A 195 2.20 -14.95 5.26
N ARG A 196 3.27 -15.53 5.79
CA ARG A 196 4.56 -15.64 5.09
C ARG A 196 4.52 -16.61 3.92
N VAL A 197 3.84 -17.75 4.07
CA VAL A 197 3.67 -18.74 2.99
C VAL A 197 2.72 -18.20 1.93
N PHE A 198 1.68 -17.48 2.34
CA PHE A 198 0.77 -16.81 1.41
C PHE A 198 1.52 -15.86 0.47
N GLY A 199 2.38 -15.00 1.02
CA GLY A 199 3.15 -14.05 0.22
C GLY A 199 4.11 -14.68 -0.79
N GLU A 200 4.71 -15.84 -0.47
CA GLU A 200 5.57 -16.58 -1.41
C GLU A 200 4.77 -17.26 -2.53
N VAL A 201 3.62 -17.86 -2.18
CA VAL A 201 2.71 -18.50 -3.13
C VAL A 201 2.12 -17.46 -4.09
N GLU A 202 1.72 -16.31 -3.57
CA GLU A 202 1.13 -15.23 -4.35
C GLU A 202 2.16 -14.61 -5.32
N PHE A 203 3.42 -14.49 -4.90
CA PHE A 203 4.52 -14.10 -5.78
C PHE A 203 4.68 -15.07 -6.96
N PHE A 204 4.61 -16.37 -6.72
CA PHE A 204 4.68 -17.37 -7.79
C PHE A 204 3.48 -17.27 -8.76
N PHE A 205 2.27 -17.10 -8.23
CA PHE A 205 1.07 -16.90 -9.06
C PHE A 205 1.12 -15.59 -9.85
N ALA A 206 1.67 -14.52 -9.28
CA ALA A 206 1.91 -13.27 -9.97
C ALA A 206 2.87 -13.44 -11.16
N LEU A 207 3.97 -14.18 -10.96
CA LEU A 207 4.91 -14.51 -12.02
C LEU A 207 4.26 -15.33 -13.14
N LEU A 208 3.46 -16.33 -12.79
CA LEU A 208 2.72 -17.16 -13.76
C LEU A 208 1.77 -16.30 -14.62
N LYS A 209 1.04 -15.37 -14.01
CA LYS A 209 0.13 -14.45 -14.73
C LYS A 209 0.88 -13.58 -15.73
N ILE A 210 2.03 -13.01 -15.34
CA ILE A 210 2.84 -12.19 -16.24
C ILE A 210 3.39 -13.02 -17.41
N LEU A 211 3.89 -14.22 -17.13
CA LEU A 211 4.36 -15.15 -18.17
C LEU A 211 3.23 -15.49 -19.14
N LEU A 212 2.03 -15.75 -18.64
CA LEU A 212 0.85 -16.02 -19.47
C LEU A 212 0.53 -14.86 -20.42
N VAL A 213 0.56 -13.60 -19.95
CA VAL A 213 0.36 -12.43 -20.83
C VAL A 213 1.42 -12.39 -21.93
N VAL A 214 2.70 -12.52 -21.58
CA VAL A 214 3.80 -12.50 -22.56
C VAL A 214 3.64 -13.63 -23.57
N PHE A 215 3.29 -14.84 -23.11
CA PHE A 215 3.03 -15.98 -23.96
C PHE A 215 1.87 -15.71 -24.93
N LEU A 216 0.75 -15.15 -24.47
CA LEU A 216 -0.39 -14.83 -25.34
C LEU A 216 -0.05 -13.76 -26.38
N ILE A 217 0.76 -12.76 -26.04
CA ILE A 217 1.21 -11.73 -26.99
C ILE A 217 2.08 -12.35 -28.09
N ILE A 218 3.05 -13.19 -27.71
CA ILE A 218 3.93 -13.88 -28.67
C ILE A 218 3.12 -14.83 -29.54
N LEU A 219 2.22 -15.61 -28.94
CA LEU A 219 1.35 -16.54 -29.65
C LEU A 219 0.46 -15.79 -30.66
N GLY A 220 -0.14 -14.67 -30.27
CA GLY A 220 -0.91 -13.81 -31.15
C GLY A 220 -0.09 -13.31 -32.34
N LEU A 221 1.13 -12.82 -32.09
CA LEU A 221 2.04 -12.37 -33.14
C LEU A 221 2.42 -13.49 -34.13
N VAL A 222 2.67 -14.71 -33.61
CA VAL A 222 2.97 -15.88 -34.44
C VAL A 222 1.77 -16.23 -35.33
N ILE A 223 0.54 -16.15 -34.80
CA ILE A 223 -0.68 -16.40 -35.57
C ILE A 223 -0.87 -15.33 -36.65
N ASP A 224 -0.68 -14.04 -36.32
CA ASP A 224 -0.82 -12.92 -37.26
C ASP A 224 0.20 -12.97 -38.40
N LEU A 225 1.43 -13.43 -38.13
CA LEU A 225 2.49 -13.61 -39.12
C LEU A 225 2.35 -14.89 -39.96
N GLY A 226 1.27 -15.66 -39.77
CA GLY A 226 0.99 -16.86 -40.56
C GLY A 226 1.74 -18.12 -40.11
N GLY A 227 2.19 -18.17 -38.85
CA GLY A 227 2.85 -19.34 -38.27
C GLY A 227 1.96 -20.57 -38.10
N VAL A 228 0.64 -20.46 -38.34
CA VAL A 228 -0.32 -21.58 -38.30
C VAL A 228 -0.64 -22.04 -39.73
N PRO A 229 -0.38 -23.31 -40.09
CA PRO A 229 -0.76 -23.87 -41.39
C PRO A 229 -2.29 -23.94 -41.52
N GLY A 230 -2.87 -23.16 -42.43
CA GLY A 230 -4.32 -23.21 -42.74
C GLY A 230 -5.04 -21.86 -42.83
N THR A 231 -4.39 -20.75 -42.47
CA THR A 231 -4.96 -19.41 -42.63
C THR A 231 -4.70 -18.90 -44.05
N PRO A 232 -5.72 -18.61 -44.88
CA PRO A 232 -5.50 -17.97 -46.17
C PRO A 232 -4.82 -16.61 -45.95
N PRO A 233 -3.81 -16.24 -46.76
CA PRO A 233 -3.28 -14.88 -46.73
C PRO A 233 -4.44 -13.91 -46.98
N ASN A 234 -4.65 -13.00 -46.03
CA ASN A 234 -5.55 -11.86 -46.19
C ASN A 234 -5.11 -11.08 -47.45
N SER A 235 -5.80 -11.35 -48.56
CA SER A 235 -5.86 -10.48 -49.73
C SER A 235 -6.73 -9.29 -49.35
N GLY A 236 -6.11 -8.13 -49.17
CA GLY A 236 -6.74 -6.92 -48.68
C GLY A 236 -8.09 -6.58 -49.34
N ARG A 237 -9.05 -6.23 -48.48
CA ARG A 237 -10.16 -5.31 -48.73
C ARG A 237 -10.52 -4.62 -47.42
#